data_AF-A0A859QW89-F1
#
_entry.id   AF-A0A859QW89-F1
#
_cell.length_a   1.000
_cell.length_b   1.000
_cell.length_c   1.000
_cell.angle_alpha   90.00
_cell.angle_beta   90.00
_cell.angle_gamma   90.00
#
_symmetry.space_group_name_H-M   'P 1'
#
loop_
_entity.id
_entity.type
_entity.pdbx_description
1 polymer ?
#
loop_
_entity_poly.entity_id
_entity_poly.type
_entity_poly.pdbx_seq_one_letter_code
_entity_poly.pdbx_strand_id
1 'polypeptide(L)'
;MIAAIAPTSLAQLVLRLGLAVPFWRSGMSKWDGFLQLNDVAVLLFTSEFQLHLPGGPYAFPAPAATAFAVACAEVLLPTFLVLGLATRLVALGLLAMTIVIQLTVPDGWPIHLTWAAMALGIVTWGAGKLSVDGWLATGSGRT
;
A
#
# COMPACT_ATOMS: atom_id res chain seq x y z
N MET A 1 13.53 10.12 -28.20
CA MET A 1 13.97 8.73 -28.50
C MET A 1 13.87 7.79 -27.31
N ILE A 2 14.26 8.16 -26.08
CA ILE A 2 14.18 7.26 -24.90
C ILE A 2 12.73 6.92 -24.46
N ALA A 3 11.82 7.90 -24.45
CA ALA A 3 10.42 7.68 -24.04
C ALA A 3 9.63 6.71 -24.95
N ALA A 4 10.11 6.45 -26.18
CA ALA A 4 9.46 5.50 -27.09
C ALA A 4 9.73 4.03 -26.70
N ILE A 5 10.77 3.77 -25.91
CA ILE A 5 11.19 2.43 -25.49
C ILE A 5 10.38 1.94 -24.27
N ALA A 6 9.89 2.86 -23.44
CA ALA A 6 9.10 2.56 -22.25
C ALA A 6 7.73 3.24 -22.34
N PRO A 7 6.69 2.54 -22.83
CA PRO A 7 5.33 3.07 -22.85
C PRO A 7 4.90 3.48 -21.44
N THR A 8 4.18 4.60 -21.30
CA THR A 8 3.67 5.09 -20.00
C THR A 8 2.87 4.01 -19.25
N SER A 9 2.15 3.15 -19.96
CA SER A 9 1.39 2.04 -19.38
C SER A 9 2.27 0.99 -18.71
N LEU A 10 3.48 0.76 -19.23
CA LEU A 10 4.46 -0.14 -18.61
C LEU A 10 5.02 0.48 -17.33
N ALA A 11 5.38 1.77 -17.37
CA ALA A 11 5.84 2.49 -16.17
C ALA A 11 4.77 2.49 -15.06
N GLN A 12 3.49 2.71 -15.41
CA GLN A 12 2.37 2.65 -14.46
C GLN A 12 2.17 1.25 -13.87
N LEU A 13 2.37 0.19 -14.66
CA LEU A 13 2.33 -1.18 -14.14
C LEU A 13 3.49 -1.46 -13.17
N VAL A 14 4.70 -1.07 -13.54
CA VAL A 14 5.90 -1.25 -12.70
C VAL A 14 5.77 -0.47 -11.39
N LEU A 15 5.23 0.75 -11.41
CA LEU A 15 4.96 1.51 -10.19
C LEU A 15 3.96 0.79 -9.28
N ARG A 16 2.87 0.24 -9.84
CA ARG A 16 1.88 -0.53 -9.07
C ARG A 16 2.49 -1.76 -8.43
N LEU A 17 3.30 -2.52 -9.18
CA LEU A 17 4.00 -3.70 -8.67
C LEU A 17 5.05 -3.32 -7.61
N GLY A 18 5.89 -2.32 -7.89
CA GLY A 18 6.95 -1.85 -6.99
C GLY A 18 6.40 -1.36 -5.65
N LEU A 19 5.27 -0.64 -5.67
CA LEU A 19 4.58 -0.25 -4.46
C LEU A 19 3.89 -1.43 -3.77
N ALA A 20 3.26 -2.35 -4.50
CA ALA A 20 2.48 -3.43 -3.92
C ALA A 20 3.32 -4.49 -3.18
N VAL A 21 4.48 -4.86 -3.72
CA VAL A 21 5.32 -5.96 -3.22
C VAL A 21 5.70 -5.83 -1.73
N PRO A 22 6.25 -4.71 -1.23
CA PRO A 22 6.65 -4.61 0.17
C PRO A 22 5.45 -4.78 1.13
N PHE A 23 4.30 -4.16 0.82
CA PHE A 23 3.09 -4.29 1.64
C PHE A 23 2.55 -5.71 1.60
N TRP A 24 2.44 -6.32 0.42
CA TRP A 24 1.92 -7.69 0.28
C TRP A 24 2.78 -8.70 1.04
N ARG A 25 4.12 -8.61 0.91
CA ARG A 25 5.04 -9.50 1.64
C ARG A 25 4.94 -9.29 3.15
N SER A 26 4.84 -8.04 3.60
CA SER A 26 4.62 -7.69 5.00
C SER A 26 3.30 -8.29 5.52
N GLY A 27 2.19 -8.10 4.80
CA GLY A 27 0.87 -8.61 5.17
C GLY A 27 0.82 -10.14 5.23
N MET A 28 1.33 -10.82 4.22
CA MET A 28 1.35 -12.29 4.17
C MET A 28 2.13 -12.93 5.33
N SER A 29 3.15 -12.23 5.86
CA SER A 29 3.95 -12.71 6.99
C SER A 29 3.24 -12.63 8.36
N LYS A 30 2.08 -11.97 8.44
CA LYS A 30 1.33 -11.76 9.69
C LYS A 30 0.26 -12.83 9.96
N TRP A 31 0.00 -13.73 9.02
CA TRP A 31 -1.09 -14.71 9.09
C TRP A 31 -0.56 -16.12 9.34
N ASP A 32 -1.10 -16.80 10.35
CA ASP A 32 -0.84 -18.23 10.62
C ASP A 32 -1.98 -19.13 10.12
N GLY A 33 -3.15 -18.55 9.83
CA GLY A 33 -4.33 -19.27 9.36
C GLY A 33 -5.37 -18.34 8.74
N PHE A 34 -6.54 -18.88 8.39
CA PHE A 34 -7.63 -18.07 7.82
C PHE A 34 -8.17 -17.09 8.86
N LEU A 35 -7.94 -15.79 8.63
CA LEU A 35 -8.31 -14.69 9.53
C LEU A 35 -7.69 -14.81 10.94
N GLN A 36 -6.57 -15.52 11.07
CA GLN A 36 -5.83 -15.67 12.31
C GLN A 36 -4.46 -15.03 12.18
N LEU A 37 -4.25 -13.96 12.94
CA LEU A 37 -2.94 -13.33 13.08
C LEU A 37 -2.03 -14.17 13.94
N ASN A 38 -0.73 -14.12 13.64
CA ASN A 38 0.27 -14.69 14.52
C ASN A 38 0.49 -13.82 15.77
N ASP A 39 0.97 -14.47 16.83
CA ASP A 39 1.20 -13.80 18.12
C ASP A 39 2.24 -12.67 18.00
N VAL A 40 3.19 -12.80 17.07
CA VAL A 40 4.22 -11.80 16.79
C VAL A 40 3.61 -10.51 16.26
N ALA A 41 2.65 -10.58 15.35
CA ALA A 41 1.96 -9.41 14.80
C ALA A 41 1.20 -8.66 15.91
N VAL A 42 0.49 -9.38 16.78
CA VAL A 42 -0.22 -8.76 17.91
C VAL A 42 0.75 -8.15 18.91
N LEU A 43 1.85 -8.84 19.21
CA LEU A 43 2.89 -8.35 20.12
C LEU A 43 3.56 -7.08 19.58
N LEU A 44 3.87 -7.03 18.29
CA LEU A 44 4.45 -5.85 17.64
C LEU A 44 3.56 -4.63 17.85
N PHE A 45 2.25 -4.72 17.62
CA PHE A 45 1.33 -3.60 17.84
C PHE A 45 1.10 -3.26 19.32
N THR A 46 1.38 -4.18 20.23
CA THR A 46 1.17 -4.01 21.67
C THR A 46 2.36 -3.37 22.36
N SER A 47 3.58 -3.76 21.99
CA SER A 47 4.78 -3.46 22.76
C SER A 47 5.85 -2.71 21.97
N GLU A 48 5.92 -2.90 20.64
CA GLU A 48 7.01 -2.37 19.82
C GLU A 48 6.59 -1.16 19.00
N PHE A 49 5.42 -1.22 18.37
CA PHE A 49 4.90 -0.16 17.52
C PHE A 49 4.24 0.93 18.35
N GLN A 50 4.89 2.09 18.34
CA GLN A 50 4.38 3.31 18.94
C GLN A 50 4.35 4.42 17.90
N LEU A 51 3.29 5.22 17.93
CA LEU A 51 3.11 6.34 17.05
C LEU A 51 3.87 7.54 17.59
N HIS A 52 4.92 7.98 16.88
CA HIS A 52 5.73 9.13 17.27
C HIS A 52 5.07 10.42 16.79
N LEU A 53 4.28 11.05 17.67
CA LEU A 53 3.64 12.34 17.42
C LEU A 53 4.27 13.43 18.31
N PRO A 54 4.09 14.73 17.99
CA PRO A 54 4.48 15.80 18.89
C PRO A 54 3.80 15.62 20.25
N GLY A 55 4.58 15.40 21.30
CA GLY A 55 4.08 15.08 22.65
C GLY A 55 4.51 13.72 23.20
N GLY A 56 5.11 12.86 22.38
CA GLY A 56 5.72 11.61 22.81
C GLY A 56 5.27 10.40 21.96
N PRO A 57 5.75 9.20 22.29
CA PRO A 57 5.27 7.99 21.66
C PRO A 57 3.90 7.59 22.23
N TYR A 58 2.94 7.35 21.35
CA TYR A 58 1.59 6.92 21.70
C TYR A 58 1.38 5.46 21.31
N ALA A 59 0.85 4.65 22.21
CA ALA A 59 0.45 3.28 21.86
C ALA A 59 -0.76 3.30 20.92
N PHE A 60 -0.87 2.28 20.05
CA PHE A 60 -2.04 2.13 19.20
C PHE A 60 -3.29 1.80 20.04
N PRO A 61 -4.45 2.41 19.72
CA PRO A 61 -5.71 2.02 20.35
C PRO A 61 -6.06 0.59 19.93
N ALA A 62 -6.53 -0.22 20.88
CA ALA A 62 -6.89 -1.63 20.66
C ALA A 62 -5.87 -2.38 19.76
N PRO A 63 -4.65 -2.65 20.24
CA PRO A 63 -3.54 -3.18 19.43
C PRO A 63 -3.89 -4.36 18.54
N ALA A 64 -4.64 -5.35 19.06
CA ALA A 64 -5.04 -6.52 18.29
C ALA A 64 -5.98 -6.18 17.12
N ALA A 65 -6.95 -5.28 17.34
CA ALA A 65 -7.87 -4.84 16.29
C ALA A 65 -7.16 -4.00 15.23
N THR A 66 -6.25 -3.12 15.65
CA THR A 66 -5.41 -2.32 14.75
C THR A 66 -4.48 -3.21 13.93
N ALA A 67 -3.83 -4.20 14.56
CA ALA A 67 -3.00 -5.18 13.86
C ALA A 67 -3.80 -5.94 12.79
N PHE A 68 -5.02 -6.38 13.12
CA PHE A 68 -5.89 -7.09 12.19
C PHE A 68 -6.32 -6.23 11.01
N ALA A 69 -6.70 -4.98 11.27
CA ALA A 69 -7.08 -4.02 10.22
C ALA A 69 -5.89 -3.73 9.29
N VAL A 70 -4.70 -3.52 9.85
CA VAL A 70 -3.47 -3.29 9.07
C VAL A 70 -3.10 -4.52 8.25
N ALA A 71 -3.10 -5.71 8.83
CA ALA A 71 -2.79 -6.95 8.12
C ALA A 71 -3.76 -7.21 6.96
N CYS A 72 -5.07 -6.93 7.16
CA CYS A 72 -6.05 -6.98 6.08
C CYS A 72 -5.72 -5.97 4.98
N ALA A 73 -5.42 -4.72 5.34
CA ALA A 73 -5.11 -3.66 4.38
C ALA A 73 -3.81 -3.95 3.59
N GLU A 74 -2.78 -4.49 4.25
CA GLU A 74 -1.51 -4.90 3.64
C GLU A 74 -1.65 -6.06 2.65
N VAL A 75 -2.78 -6.77 2.64
CA VAL A 75 -3.08 -7.83 1.67
C VAL A 75 -4.02 -7.28 0.59
N LEU A 76 -5.16 -6.70 0.99
CA LEU A 76 -6.21 -6.28 0.08
C LEU A 76 -5.80 -5.09 -0.82
N LEU A 77 -5.22 -4.04 -0.23
CA LEU A 77 -4.83 -2.84 -0.99
C LEU A 77 -3.78 -3.16 -2.08
N PRO A 78 -2.65 -3.80 -1.80
CA PRO A 78 -1.69 -4.11 -2.86
C PRO A 78 -2.26 -5.06 -3.92
N THR A 79 -3.16 -6.00 -3.55
CA THR A 79 -3.84 -6.84 -4.55
C THR A 79 -4.67 -6.02 -5.52
N PHE A 80 -5.53 -5.14 -5.00
CA PHE A 80 -6.36 -4.28 -5.83
C PHE A 80 -5.50 -3.30 -6.65
N LEU A 81 -4.39 -2.84 -6.10
CA LEU A 81 -3.44 -1.99 -6.81
C LEU A 81 -2.86 -2.72 -8.03
N VAL A 82 -2.39 -3.97 -7.87
CA VAL A 82 -1.82 -4.76 -8.97
C VAL A 82 -2.86 -5.04 -10.05
N LEU A 83 -4.08 -5.44 -9.65
CA LEU A 83 -5.21 -5.61 -10.58
C LEU A 83 -5.59 -4.28 -11.26
N GLY A 84 -5.25 -3.16 -10.63
CA GLY A 84 -5.63 -1.82 -11.09
C GLY A 84 -7.14 -1.61 -10.97
N LEU A 85 -7.68 -1.96 -9.81
CA LEU A 85 -9.07 -1.72 -9.40
C LEU A 85 -9.12 -0.53 -8.44
N ALA A 86 -9.97 0.45 -8.73
CA ALA A 86 -10.09 1.68 -7.94
C ALA A 86 -8.72 2.32 -7.64
N THR A 87 -7.83 2.32 -8.63
CA THR A 87 -6.38 2.44 -8.44
C THR A 87 -5.98 3.71 -7.69
N ARG A 88 -6.63 4.85 -7.97
CA ARG A 88 -6.35 6.11 -7.28
C ARG A 88 -6.72 6.04 -5.79
N LEU A 89 -7.87 5.46 -5.47
CA LEU A 89 -8.33 5.31 -4.09
C LEU A 89 -7.44 4.34 -3.31
N VAL A 90 -7.08 3.22 -3.93
CA VAL A 90 -6.18 2.23 -3.34
C VAL A 90 -4.78 2.82 -3.11
N ALA A 91 -4.26 3.59 -4.06
CA ALA A 91 -2.97 4.27 -3.90
C ALA A 91 -3.01 5.34 -2.81
N LEU A 92 -4.12 6.07 -2.63
CA LEU A 92 -4.32 6.97 -1.48
C LEU A 92 -4.33 6.20 -0.16
N GLY A 93 -4.99 5.04 -0.11
CA GLY A 93 -4.97 4.16 1.07
C GLY A 93 -3.55 3.71 1.44
N LEU A 94 -2.75 3.29 0.46
CA LEU A 94 -1.35 2.92 0.66
C LEU A 94 -0.47 4.10 1.05
N LEU A 95 -0.75 5.30 0.53
CA LEU A 95 -0.07 6.53 0.97
C LEU A 95 -0.39 6.84 2.43
N ALA A 96 -1.65 6.76 2.84
CA ALA A 96 -2.06 6.95 4.23
C ALA A 96 -1.38 5.94 5.16
N MET A 97 -1.34 4.66 4.79
CA MET A 97 -0.57 3.65 5.52
C MET A 97 0.92 3.98 5.58
N THR A 98 1.53 4.42 4.48
CA THR A 98 2.95 4.83 4.44
C THR A 98 3.22 5.95 5.44
N ILE A 99 2.31 6.92 5.57
CA ILE A 99 2.41 8.00 6.56
C ILE A 99 2.35 7.43 7.98
N VAL A 100 1.40 6.54 8.27
CA VAL A 100 1.33 5.88 9.59
C VAL A 100 2.61 5.11 9.90
N ILE A 101 3.13 4.34 8.94
CA ILE A 101 4.38 3.59 9.10
C ILE A 101 5.56 4.53 9.34
N GLN A 102 5.63 5.67 8.65
CA GLN A 102 6.67 6.68 8.88
C GLN A 102 6.62 7.26 10.29
N LEU A 103 5.41 7.45 10.85
CA LEU A 103 5.23 7.90 12.22
C LEU A 103 5.57 6.79 13.23
N THR A 104 5.39 5.52 12.86
CA THR A 104 5.75 4.39 13.72
C THR A 104 7.25 4.09 13.71
N VAL A 105 7.90 4.18 12.55
CA VAL A 105 9.32 3.84 12.34
C VAL A 105 10.04 4.99 11.64
N PRO A 106 10.43 6.06 12.36
CA PRO A 106 10.98 7.28 11.75
C PRO A 106 12.26 7.05 10.94
N ASP A 107 13.10 6.11 11.39
CA ASP A 107 14.39 5.78 10.75
C ASP A 107 14.23 5.17 9.35
N GLY A 108 13.05 4.65 9.02
CA GLY A 108 12.73 4.10 7.69
C GLY A 108 12.46 5.16 6.60
N TRP A 109 12.67 6.45 6.87
CA TRP A 109 12.29 7.52 5.95
C TRP A 109 12.81 7.39 4.51
N PRO A 110 14.04 6.90 4.21
CA PRO A 110 14.49 6.82 2.83
C PRO A 110 13.65 5.83 2.03
N ILE A 111 13.26 4.70 2.65
CA ILE A 111 12.45 3.68 2.00
C ILE A 111 10.97 4.12 1.93
N HIS A 112 10.43 4.71 3.01
CA HIS A 112 9.05 5.21 3.02
C HIS A 112 8.83 6.32 2.00
N LEU A 113 9.83 7.17 1.78
CA LEU A 113 9.78 8.20 0.74
C LEU A 113 9.63 7.59 -0.66
N THR A 114 10.30 6.46 -0.94
CA THR A 114 10.12 5.78 -2.24
C THR A 114 8.70 5.27 -2.42
N TRP A 115 8.09 4.71 -1.36
CA TRP A 115 6.71 4.24 -1.40
C TRP A 115 5.73 5.39 -1.58
N ALA A 116 5.93 6.49 -0.84
CA ALA A 116 5.12 7.69 -0.96
C ALA A 116 5.23 8.29 -2.38
N ALA A 117 6.43 8.36 -2.95
CA ALA A 117 6.66 8.85 -4.31
C ALA A 117 5.93 7.97 -5.36
N MET A 118 6.02 6.65 -5.24
CA MET A 118 5.29 5.73 -6.11
C MET A 118 3.78 5.89 -5.96
N ALA A 119 3.28 5.98 -4.73
CA ALA A 119 1.86 6.18 -4.45
C ALA A 119 1.35 7.50 -5.05
N LEU A 120 2.07 8.62 -4.86
CA LEU A 120 1.74 9.91 -5.46
C LEU A 120 1.79 9.85 -7.00
N GLY A 121 2.77 9.16 -7.58
CA GLY A 121 2.84 8.92 -9.02
C GLY A 121 1.61 8.18 -9.56
N ILE A 122 1.14 7.16 -8.84
CA ILE A 122 -0.08 6.41 -9.21
C ILE A 122 -1.34 7.26 -8.98
N VAL A 123 -1.41 8.02 -7.88
CA VAL A 123 -2.54 8.92 -7.59
C VAL A 123 -2.67 9.99 -8.67
N THR A 124 -1.57 10.50 -9.22
CA THR A 124 -1.57 11.56 -10.25
C THR A 124 -1.85 11.00 -11.64
N TRP A 125 -1.09 10.00 -12.09
CA TRP A 125 -1.19 9.42 -13.44
C TRP A 125 -2.31 8.38 -13.61
N GLY A 126 -2.82 7.82 -12.51
CA GLY A 126 -3.87 6.80 -12.53
C GLY A 126 -3.40 5.40 -12.94
N ALA A 127 -4.37 4.54 -13.25
CA ALA A 127 -4.20 3.10 -13.42
C ALA A 127 -3.46 2.65 -14.70
N GLY A 128 -3.50 3.48 -15.75
CA GLY A 128 -2.95 3.16 -17.07
C GLY A 128 -3.79 2.15 -17.87
N LYS A 129 -3.42 1.91 -19.12
CA LYS A 129 -4.17 1.02 -20.05
C LYS A 129 -4.11 -0.47 -19.66
N LEU A 130 -3.11 -0.87 -18.87
CA LEU A 130 -2.91 -2.25 -18.39
C LEU A 130 -3.56 -2.47 -17.01
N SER A 131 -4.75 -1.91 -16.80
CA SER A 131 -5.51 -2.02 -15.55
C SER A 131 -6.95 -2.39 -15.86
N VAL A 132 -7.62 -3.02 -14.89
CA VAL A 132 -9.06 -3.31 -15.02
C VAL A 132 -9.86 -2.01 -15.12
N ASP A 133 -9.51 -0.98 -14.34
CA ASP A 133 -10.11 0.37 -14.46
C ASP A 133 -9.99 0.91 -15.90
N GLY A 134 -8.82 0.74 -16.53
CA GLY A 134 -8.56 1.16 -17.90
C GLY A 134 -9.37 0.38 -18.93
N TRP A 135 -9.52 -0.93 -18.75
CA TRP A 135 -10.34 -1.78 -19.62
C TRP A 135 -11.82 -1.38 -19.55
N LEU A 136 -12.36 -1.20 -18.34
CA LEU A 136 -13.75 -0.77 -18.12
C LEU A 136 -14.03 0.61 -18.71
N ALA A 137 -13.09 1.57 -18.57
CA ALA A 137 -13.23 2.90 -19.16
C ALA A 137 -13.22 2.87 -20.70
N THR A 138 -12.44 1.97 -21.32
CA THR A 138 -12.41 1.83 -22.78
C THR A 138 -13.60 1.04 -23.36
N GLY A 139 -14.21 0.14 -22.58
CA GLY A 139 -15.41 -0.61 -23.00
C GLY A 139 -16.70 0.21 -23.00
N SER A 140 -16.77 1.25 -22.16
CA SER A 140 -17.92 2.17 -22.03
C SER A 140 -18.14 3.07 -23.26
N GLY A 141 -17.16 3.18 -24.17
CA GLY A 141 -17.25 4.02 -25.38
C GLY A 141 -17.70 3.29 -26.65
N ARG A 142 -18.36 2.13 -26.54
CA ARG A 142 -18.76 1.28 -27.69
C ARG A 142 -20.26 0.99 -27.82
N THR A 143 -21.12 1.78 -27.17
CA THR A 143 -22.58 1.74 -27.37
C THR A 143 -23.07 3.01 -28.05
#